data_AF-A0A7X5WVU1-F1
#
_entry.id   AF-A0A7X5WVU1-F1
#
_cell.length_a   1.000
_cell.length_b   1.000
_cell.length_c   1.000
_cell.angle_alpha   90.00
_cell.angle_beta   90.00
_cell.angle_gamma   90.00
#
_symmetry.space_group_name_H-M   'P 1'
#
loop_
_entity.id
_entity.type
_entity.pdbx_description
1 polymer ?
#
loop_
_entity_poly.entity_id
_entity_poly.type
_entity_poly.pdbx_seq_one_letter_code
_entity_poly.pdbx_strand_id
1 'polypeptide(L)' 'KKDRGVPPVELEPTVDILAGLGAAKPDGQVLIGFAAETHDVEENAAEKLARKHLDMIVA' A
#
# COMPACT_ATOMS: atom_id res chain seq x y z
N LYS A 1 -32.18 18.26 24.75
CA LYS A 1 -31.44 18.01 23.48
C LYS A 1 -30.20 17.19 23.80
N LYS A 2 -30.29 15.86 23.67
CA LYS A 2 -29.14 14.94 23.80
C LYS A 2 -28.73 14.58 22.38
N ASP A 3 -27.82 15.37 21.83
CA ASP A 3 -27.26 15.11 20.52
C ASP A 3 -25.75 15.30 20.63
N ARG A 4 -25.05 14.27 21.11
CA ARG A 4 -23.58 14.20 21.11
C ARG A 4 -23.18 12.74 21.01
N GLY A 5 -23.40 12.15 19.82
CA GLY A 5 -22.75 10.90 19.43
C GLY A 5 -21.23 11.05 19.38
N VAL A 6 -20.52 9.96 19.08
CA VAL A 6 -19.06 9.99 18.91
C VAL A 6 -18.70 10.97 17.78
N PRO A 7 -17.76 11.90 17.98
CA PRO A 7 -17.32 12.80 16.92
C PRO A 7 -16.79 12.01 15.72
N PRO A 8 -17.01 12.50 14.48
CA PRO A 8 -16.48 11.85 13.29
C PRO A 8 -14.94 11.90 13.30
N VAL A 9 -14.31 10.83 12.79
CA VAL A 9 -12.87 10.79 12.52
C VAL A 9 -12.67 11.21 11.07
N GLU A 10 -12.00 12.33 10.86
CA GLU A 10 -11.59 12.78 9.53
C GLU A 10 -10.24 12.15 9.18
N LEU A 11 -10.18 11.45 8.05
CA LEU A 11 -8.97 10.81 7.55
C LEU A 11 -8.53 11.52 6.27
N GLU A 12 -7.21 11.63 6.08
CA GLU A 12 -6.62 12.09 4.84
C GLU A 12 -5.85 10.96 4.14
N PRO A 13 -5.78 10.96 2.80
CA PRO A 13 -4.97 9.99 2.07
C PRO A 13 -3.49 10.12 2.43
N THR A 14 -2.82 9.00 2.68
CA THR A 14 -1.37 8.96 2.90
C THR A 14 -0.60 9.05 1.59
N VAL A 15 0.62 9.59 1.64
CA VAL A 15 1.56 9.53 0.52
C VAL A 15 1.99 8.08 0.26
N ASP A 16 2.09 7.72 -1.02
CA ASP A 16 2.51 6.39 -1.47
C ASP A 16 4.03 6.23 -1.44
N ILE A 17 4.58 6.05 -0.23
CA ILE A 17 6.04 5.95 -0.02
C ILE A 17 6.64 4.79 -0.80
N LEU A 18 5.94 3.66 -0.91
CA LEU A 18 6.46 2.46 -1.55
C LEU A 18 6.60 2.65 -3.07
N ALA A 19 5.64 3.29 -3.73
CA ALA A 19 5.76 3.62 -5.14
C ALA A 19 6.91 4.61 -5.39
N GLY A 20 7.06 5.62 -4.53
CA GLY A 20 8.18 6.56 -4.60
C GLY A 20 9.53 5.87 -4.47
N LEU A 21 9.66 4.93 -3.53
CA LEU A 21 10.87 4.13 -3.35
C LEU A 21 11.15 3.24 -4.56
N GLY A 22 10.14 2.55 -5.08
CA GLY A 22 10.28 1.69 -6.26
C GLY A 22 10.68 2.46 -7.53
N ALA A 23 10.16 3.68 -7.71
CA ALA A 23 10.50 4.53 -8.84
C ALA A 23 11.92 5.11 -8.77
N ALA A 24 12.46 5.31 -7.57
CA ALA A 24 13.78 5.90 -7.34
C ALA A 24 14.86 4.87 -6.94
N LYS A 25 14.56 3.57 -7.06
CA LYS A 25 15.49 2.53 -6.60
C LYS A 25 16.78 2.54 -7.44
N PRO A 26 17.98 2.57 -6.82
CA PRO A 26 19.24 2.45 -7.52
C PRO A 26 19.41 1.06 -8.15
N ASP A 27 20.25 1.00 -9.18
CA ASP A 27 20.61 -0.26 -9.83
C ASP A 27 21.21 -1.25 -8.82
N GLY A 28 20.72 -2.49 -8.86
CA GLY A 28 21.15 -3.57 -7.97
C GLY A 28 20.44 -3.62 -6.62
N GLN A 29 19.58 -2.65 -6.28
CA GLN A 29 18.72 -2.77 -5.10
C GLN A 29 17.52 -3.69 -5.39
N VAL A 30 17.29 -4.67 -4.52
CA VAL A 30 16.09 -5.54 -4.56
C VAL A 30 15.07 -5.00 -3.58
N LEU A 31 13.85 -4.75 -4.05
CA LEU A 31 12.74 -4.24 -3.26
C LEU A 31 11.64 -5.30 -3.13
N ILE A 32 11.41 -5.77 -1.91
CA ILE A 32 10.43 -6.82 -1.57
C ILE A 32 9.29 -6.20 -0.76
N GLY A 33 8.06 -6.33 -1.25
CA GLY A 33 6.86 -5.89 -0.54
C GLY A 33 6.12 -7.04 0.16
N PHE A 34 5.31 -6.69 1.15
CA PHE A 34 4.35 -7.60 1.79
C PHE A 34 2.95 -7.06 1.59
N ALA A 35 2.03 -7.90 1.11
CA ALA A 35 0.62 -7.60 0.97
C ALA A 35 -0.16 -8.43 1.99
N ALA A 36 -0.78 -7.77 2.97
CA ALA A 36 -1.67 -8.42 3.92
C ALA A 36 -3.11 -8.19 3.45
N GLU A 37 -3.55 -9.01 2.50
CA GLU A 37 -4.92 -8.97 1.97
C GLU A 37 -5.77 -10.11 2.52
N THR A 38 -7.07 -9.88 2.62
CA THR A 38 -8.04 -10.90 3.09
C THR A 38 -8.80 -11.55 1.95
N HIS A 39 -8.86 -10.89 0.79
CA HIS A 39 -9.62 -11.31 -0.39
C HIS A 39 -8.82 -10.95 -1.65
N ASP A 40 -9.07 -11.69 -2.74
CA ASP A 40 -8.47 -11.45 -4.06
C ASP A 40 -6.94 -11.28 -4.00
N VAL A 41 -6.29 -12.07 -3.13
CA VAL A 41 -4.89 -11.91 -2.74
C VAL A 41 -3.96 -11.89 -3.94
N GLU A 42 -4.13 -12.83 -4.88
CA GLU A 42 -3.27 -12.93 -6.08
C GLU A 42 -3.40 -11.72 -7.01
N GLU A 43 -4.63 -11.30 -7.33
CA GLU A 43 -4.90 -10.15 -8.21
C GLU A 43 -4.38 -8.86 -7.58
N ASN A 44 -4.71 -8.64 -6.30
CA ASN A 44 -4.28 -7.48 -5.54
C ASN A 44 -2.75 -7.42 -5.38
N ALA A 45 -2.09 -8.57 -5.19
CA ALA A 45 -0.65 -8.65 -5.07
C ALA A 45 0.04 -8.36 -6.42
N ALA A 46 -0.45 -8.93 -7.52
CA ALA A 46 0.08 -8.69 -8.86
C ALA A 46 -0.04 -7.20 -9.24
N GLU A 47 -1.18 -6.59 -8.94
CA GLU A 47 -1.40 -5.16 -9.19
C GLU A 47 -0.45 -4.28 -8.35
N LYS A 48 -0.26 -4.61 -7.06
CA LYS A 48 0.70 -3.91 -6.19
C LYS A 48 2.14 -4.10 -6.64
N LEU A 49 2.54 -5.29 -7.07
CA LEU A 49 3.89 -5.56 -7.59
C LEU A 49 4.21 -4.61 -8.75
N ALA A 50 3.31 -4.50 -9.72
CA ALA A 50 3.49 -3.64 -10.88
C ALA A 50 3.43 -2.14 -10.52
N ARG A 51 2.37 -1.69 -9.84
CA ARG A 51 2.15 -0.27 -9.52
C ARG A 51 3.22 0.30 -8.60
N LYS A 52 3.82 -0.52 -7.73
CA LYS A 52 4.82 -0.09 -6.75
C LYS A 52 6.26 -0.38 -7.20
N HIS A 53 6.46 -0.88 -8.42
CA HIS A 53 7.79 -1.19 -8.99
C HIS A 53 8.65 -2.14 -8.15
N LEU A 54 8.00 -3.14 -7.54
CA LEU A 54 8.65 -4.14 -6.69
C LEU A 54 9.31 -5.23 -7.54
N ASP A 55 10.35 -5.83 -6.99
CA ASP A 55 10.99 -7.01 -7.58
C ASP A 55 10.31 -8.31 -7.11
N MET A 56 9.73 -8.29 -5.91
CA MET A 56 8.98 -9.40 -5.35
C MET A 56 7.89 -8.90 -4.39
N ILE A 57 6.83 -9.68 -4.26
CA ILE A 57 5.78 -9.47 -3.26
C ILE A 57 5.48 -10.78 -2.53
N VAL A 58 5.38 -10.71 -1.21
CA VAL A 58 4.89 -11.79 -0.37
C VAL A 58 3.43 -11.48 -0.05
N ALA A 59 2.52 -12.38 -0.40
CA ALA A 59 1.08 -12.20 -0.29
C ALA A 59 0.44 -13.39 0.41
#